data_AF-A0A963DHD6-F1
#
_entry.id   AF-A0A963DHD6-F1
#
_cell.length_a   1.000
_cell.length_b   1.000
_cell.length_c   1.000
_cell.angle_alpha   90.00
_cell.angle_beta   90.00
_cell.angle_gamma   90.00
#
_symmetry.space_group_name_H-M   'P 1'
#
loop_
_entity.id
_entity.type
_entity.pdbx_description
1 polymer ?
#
loop_
_entity_poly.entity_id
_entity_poly.type
_entity_poly.pdbx_seq_one_letter_code
_entity_poly.pdbx_strand_id
1 'polypeptide(L)'
;MNVGALTIEALYQDLLKADPEGSIHTPAGFTWWADQYAQHIEVIGADGAPEDDRGVLVVVRTEVLREVTLDEVARRALNNLLMAFASLAGPVYDPTTRTVQLYSRLWLHEDTRPWMTPLLRWAALLQLSEAQRRAPELATLLHTDIAASGPPARGLRPTPDERMAIVPRLIAPHGAQPSRWSAAEFTDTVERFLQQPPAVLATGGGAGFTVEFPFGDQTSLCQALGDQPHPSYGNGLFLLQSFPIDAQTEAAGLRLALDLNRVEFTEPPAGYGLGSYCYQHHGLHFVSFFPNIAYRAGLLPNLYYAAAQRARDLAVRLTGQDWTPESFALARSGVGR
;
A
#
# COMPACT_ATOMS: atom_id res chain seq x y z
N MET A 1 -17.37 19.43 11.46
CA MET A 1 -16.53 19.23 10.25
C MET A 1 -16.54 17.73 9.95
N ASN A 2 -16.72 17.28 8.70
CA ASN A 2 -16.80 15.83 8.42
C ASN A 2 -15.42 15.15 8.54
N VAL A 3 -15.40 13.82 8.68
CA VAL A 3 -14.18 12.99 8.87
C VAL A 3 -13.10 13.28 7.82
N GLY A 4 -13.50 13.47 6.56
CA GLY A 4 -12.58 13.78 5.47
C GLY A 4 -11.90 15.13 5.63
N ALA A 5 -12.66 16.20 5.83
CA ALA A 5 -12.11 17.54 6.02
C ALA A 5 -11.16 17.62 7.22
N LEU A 6 -11.53 16.98 8.35
CA LEU A 6 -10.64 16.90 9.52
C LEU A 6 -9.36 16.13 9.25
N THR A 7 -9.42 15.08 8.42
CA THR A 7 -8.24 14.31 8.01
C THR A 7 -7.31 15.14 7.12
N ILE A 8 -7.87 15.81 6.11
CA ILE A 8 -7.11 16.67 5.20
C ILE A 8 -6.43 17.81 5.97
N GLU A 9 -7.16 18.46 6.88
CA GLU A 9 -6.61 19.54 7.70
C GLU A 9 -5.46 19.04 8.59
N ALA A 10 -5.64 17.91 9.28
CA ALA A 10 -4.58 17.31 10.09
C ALA A 10 -3.35 16.91 9.26
N LEU A 11 -3.55 16.36 8.05
CA LEU A 11 -2.45 16.03 7.13
C LEU A 11 -1.70 17.30 6.70
N TYR A 12 -2.43 18.33 6.27
CA TYR A 12 -1.85 19.58 5.80
C TYR A 12 -1.12 20.35 6.91
N GLN A 13 -1.80 20.68 8.01
CA GLN A 13 -1.30 21.61 9.03
C GLN A 13 -0.38 20.93 10.05
N ASP A 14 -0.73 19.74 10.53
CA ASP A 14 -0.10 19.17 11.73
C ASP A 14 0.98 18.14 11.39
N LEU A 15 0.66 17.24 10.45
CA LEU A 15 1.44 16.03 10.22
C LEU A 15 2.49 16.19 9.13
N LEU A 16 2.10 16.71 7.97
CA LEU A 16 3.04 17.06 6.90
C LEU A 16 3.59 18.47 7.12
N LYS A 17 2.77 19.37 7.67
CA LYS A 17 3.07 20.81 7.78
C LYS A 17 3.42 21.39 6.42
N ALA A 18 2.60 21.07 5.42
CA ALA A 18 2.76 21.56 4.07
C ALA A 18 2.64 23.09 4.06
N ASP A 19 3.53 23.74 3.31
CA ASP A 19 3.62 25.18 3.27
C ASP A 19 2.76 25.77 2.13
N PRO A 20 2.19 26.98 2.28
CA PRO A 20 1.39 27.60 1.23
C PRO A 20 2.16 27.93 -0.05
N GLU A 21 3.50 27.99 -0.03
CA GLU A 21 4.31 28.30 -1.21
C GLU A 21 4.47 27.07 -2.11
N GLY A 22 4.58 25.89 -1.52
CA GLY A 22 4.68 24.59 -2.19
C GLY A 22 3.37 23.85 -2.33
N SER A 23 2.22 24.44 -2.02
CA SER A 23 0.93 23.73 -2.08
C SER A 23 -0.20 24.57 -2.67
N ILE A 24 -1.23 23.86 -3.16
CA ILE A 24 -2.48 24.43 -3.65
C ILE A 24 -3.64 23.63 -3.07
N HIS A 25 -4.58 24.30 -2.41
CA HIS A 25 -5.82 23.68 -1.97
C HIS A 25 -6.76 23.41 -3.15
N THR A 26 -7.43 22.26 -3.09
CA THR A 26 -8.50 21.87 -4.01
C THR A 26 -9.79 21.68 -3.22
N PRO A 27 -10.98 21.63 -3.86
CA PRO A 27 -12.22 21.35 -3.15
C PRO A 27 -12.23 20.01 -2.38
N ALA A 28 -11.45 19.04 -2.86
CA ALA A 28 -11.36 17.70 -2.29
C ALA A 28 -10.16 17.50 -1.34
N GLY A 29 -9.23 18.46 -1.26
CA GLY A 29 -7.97 18.24 -0.57
C GLY A 29 -6.91 19.31 -0.90
N PHE A 30 -5.69 18.86 -1.22
CA PHE A 30 -4.62 19.72 -1.69
C PHE A 30 -3.60 18.95 -2.53
N THR A 31 -2.89 19.67 -3.38
CA THR A 31 -1.66 19.21 -4.03
C THR A 31 -0.47 19.88 -3.36
N TRP A 32 0.56 19.09 -3.07
CA TRP A 32 1.80 19.55 -2.44
C TRP A 32 3.02 19.13 -3.26
N TRP A 33 3.93 20.08 -3.42
CA TRP A 33 5.23 19.96 -4.06
C TRP A 33 6.31 20.16 -3.01
N ALA A 34 6.61 19.07 -2.28
CA ALA A 34 7.75 19.03 -1.37
C ALA A 34 9.09 19.13 -2.11
N ASP A 35 9.09 18.78 -3.40
CA ASP A 35 10.21 18.88 -4.35
C ASP A 35 9.61 19.03 -5.76
N GLN A 36 10.19 18.38 -6.77
CA GLN A 36 9.71 18.35 -8.15
C GLN A 36 8.52 17.40 -8.42
N TYR A 37 7.95 16.71 -7.43
CA TYR A 37 6.85 15.75 -7.64
C TYR A 37 5.54 16.31 -7.09
N ALA A 38 4.50 16.31 -7.92
CA ALA A 38 3.15 16.63 -7.47
C ALA A 38 2.60 15.47 -6.63
N GLN A 39 2.29 15.74 -5.36
CA GLN A 39 1.57 14.82 -4.49
C GLN A 39 0.18 15.36 -4.21
N HIS A 40 -0.85 14.60 -4.56
CA HIS A 40 -2.25 14.94 -4.34
C HIS A 40 -2.77 14.15 -3.15
N ILE A 41 -3.38 14.85 -2.19
CA ILE A 41 -3.98 14.28 -0.99
C ILE A 41 -5.44 14.71 -0.96
N GLU A 42 -6.34 13.78 -1.26
CA GLU A 42 -7.71 14.08 -1.64
C GLU A 42 -8.71 13.12 -0.99
N VAL A 43 -9.90 13.63 -0.68
CA VAL A 43 -11.07 12.81 -0.32
C VAL A 43 -11.80 12.43 -1.61
N ILE A 44 -11.89 11.14 -1.91
CA ILE A 44 -12.59 10.62 -3.09
C ILE A 44 -13.90 9.96 -2.62
N GLY A 45 -14.91 10.80 -2.34
CA GLY A 45 -16.28 10.36 -2.08
C GLY A 45 -16.50 9.43 -0.88
N ALA A 46 -17.78 9.11 -0.65
CA ALA A 46 -18.24 8.03 0.20
C ALA A 46 -18.99 7.06 -0.72
N ASP A 47 -18.27 6.25 -1.50
CA ASP A 47 -18.91 5.35 -2.45
C ASP A 47 -19.62 4.21 -1.70
N GLY A 48 -20.95 4.26 -1.69
CA GLY A 48 -21.82 3.10 -1.44
C GLY A 48 -21.97 2.62 0.01
N ALA A 49 -21.43 3.34 1.00
CA ALA A 49 -21.70 3.01 2.40
C ALA A 49 -23.17 3.37 2.76
N PRO A 50 -23.88 2.54 3.55
CA PRO A 50 -25.20 2.89 4.08
C PRO A 50 -25.17 4.27 4.76
N GLU A 51 -26.26 5.05 4.68
CA GLU A 51 -26.33 6.45 5.18
C GLU A 51 -25.87 6.65 6.65
N ASP A 52 -25.87 5.58 7.45
CA ASP A 52 -25.44 5.56 8.85
C ASP A 52 -23.93 5.30 9.06
N ASP A 53 -23.18 4.89 8.03
CA ASP A 53 -21.74 4.59 8.11
C ASP A 53 -20.92 5.58 7.26
N ARG A 54 -20.80 6.81 7.77
CA ARG A 54 -20.17 7.97 7.11
C ARG A 54 -18.65 7.88 7.02
N GLY A 55 -18.13 6.74 6.56
CA GLY A 55 -16.75 6.60 6.16
C GLY A 55 -16.44 7.49 4.94
N VAL A 56 -15.20 7.97 4.86
CA VAL A 56 -14.69 8.64 3.66
C VAL A 56 -13.45 7.93 3.18
N LEU A 57 -13.27 7.90 1.87
CA LEU A 57 -12.05 7.39 1.28
C LEU A 57 -11.06 8.54 1.10
N VAL A 58 -9.86 8.39 1.67
CA VAL A 58 -8.76 9.33 1.49
C VAL A 58 -7.67 8.68 0.65
N VAL A 59 -7.19 9.42 -0.34
CA VAL A 59 -6.20 8.96 -1.33
C VAL A 59 -4.99 9.87 -1.27
N VAL A 60 -3.82 9.26 -1.28
CA VAL A 60 -2.53 9.92 -1.47
C VAL A 60 -1.95 9.40 -2.78
N ARG A 61 -1.69 10.29 -3.73
CA ARG A 61 -1.09 9.94 -5.02
C ARG A 61 0.08 10.84 -5.36
N THR A 62 1.19 10.27 -5.80
CA THR A 62 2.40 11.01 -6.18
C THR A 62 2.75 10.71 -7.63
N GLU A 63 2.86 11.74 -8.45
CA GLU A 63 3.29 11.60 -9.85
C GLU A 63 4.78 11.27 -9.92
N VAL A 64 5.15 10.21 -10.65
CA VAL A 64 6.53 9.72 -10.73
C VAL A 64 7.10 9.86 -12.14
N LEU A 65 6.42 9.30 -13.15
CA LEU A 65 6.85 9.31 -14.54
C LEU A 65 5.70 9.79 -15.44
N ARG A 66 6.06 10.37 -16.59
CA ARG A 66 5.11 10.78 -17.65
C ARG A 66 5.63 10.33 -19.02
N GLU A 67 4.74 10.32 -20.00
CA GLU A 67 5.01 9.84 -21.37
C GLU A 67 5.44 8.37 -21.45
N VAL A 68 5.04 7.56 -20.46
CA VAL A 68 5.43 6.16 -20.38
C VAL A 68 4.70 5.33 -21.42
N THR A 69 5.47 4.57 -22.20
CA THR A 69 4.96 3.50 -23.06
C THR A 69 4.98 2.19 -22.26
N LEU A 70 3.82 1.64 -21.94
CA LEU A 70 3.72 0.44 -21.12
C LEU A 70 3.91 -0.86 -21.93
N ASP A 71 5.14 -1.11 -22.35
CA ASP A 71 5.58 -2.37 -22.97
C ASP A 71 6.04 -3.41 -21.92
N GLU A 72 6.61 -4.53 -22.36
CA GLU A 72 7.09 -5.58 -21.45
C GLU A 72 8.28 -5.10 -20.58
N VAL A 73 9.18 -4.28 -21.13
CA VAL A 73 10.32 -3.73 -20.40
C VAL A 73 9.82 -2.82 -19.29
N ALA A 74 8.87 -1.94 -19.58
CA ALA A 74 8.24 -1.08 -18.60
C ALA A 74 7.53 -1.87 -17.50
N ARG A 75 6.73 -2.90 -17.84
CA ARG A 75 6.07 -3.74 -16.83
C ARG A 75 7.08 -4.45 -15.92
N ARG A 76 8.14 -5.01 -16.49
CA ARG A 76 9.20 -5.69 -15.74
C ARG A 76 9.96 -4.74 -14.82
N ALA A 77 10.30 -3.54 -15.31
CA ALA A 77 10.96 -2.51 -14.53
C ALA A 77 10.09 -2.03 -13.36
N LEU A 78 8.83 -1.71 -13.61
CA LEU A 78 7.89 -1.30 -12.56
C LEU A 78 7.70 -2.40 -11.52
N ASN A 79 7.57 -3.65 -11.96
CA ASN A 79 7.45 -4.79 -11.06
C ASN A 79 8.65 -4.93 -10.13
N ASN A 80 9.86 -4.89 -10.71
CA ASN A 80 11.08 -5.18 -9.97
C ASN A 80 11.58 -4.00 -9.14
N LEU A 81 11.34 -2.75 -9.55
CA LEU A 81 11.90 -1.57 -8.90
C LEU A 81 10.94 -0.84 -7.97
N LEU A 82 9.62 -1.01 -8.17
CA LEU A 82 8.57 -0.41 -7.33
C LEU A 82 7.71 -1.47 -6.65
N MET A 83 7.03 -2.32 -7.42
CA MET A 83 5.96 -3.18 -6.90
C MET A 83 6.47 -4.21 -5.89
N ALA A 84 7.61 -4.86 -6.16
CA ALA A 84 8.19 -5.88 -5.29
C ALA A 84 8.78 -5.33 -3.97
N PHE A 85 8.98 -4.02 -3.88
CA PHE A 85 9.54 -3.33 -2.71
C PHE A 85 8.56 -2.29 -2.16
N ALA A 86 7.26 -2.50 -2.37
CA ALA A 86 6.23 -1.57 -1.98
C ALA A 86 6.25 -1.24 -0.48
N SER A 87 6.30 0.04 -0.14
CA SER A 87 6.19 0.53 1.23
C SER A 87 5.00 1.47 1.37
N LEU A 88 3.87 0.91 1.81
CA LEU A 88 2.60 1.61 1.97
C LEU A 88 1.99 2.18 0.68
N ALA A 89 2.58 1.97 -0.49
CA ALA A 89 2.09 2.46 -1.78
C ALA A 89 2.36 1.47 -2.92
N GLY A 90 1.57 1.55 -3.99
CA GLY A 90 1.77 0.77 -5.21
C GLY A 90 1.68 1.64 -6.46
N PRO A 91 2.42 1.32 -7.53
CA PRO A 91 2.37 2.08 -8.78
C PRO A 91 1.10 1.76 -9.58
N VAL A 92 0.50 2.81 -10.13
CA VAL A 92 -0.61 2.78 -11.08
C VAL A 92 -0.16 3.44 -12.37
N TYR A 93 -0.39 2.75 -13.49
CA TYR A 93 -0.25 3.34 -14.81
C TYR A 93 -1.62 3.83 -15.30
N ASP A 94 -1.70 5.11 -15.65
CA ASP A 94 -2.86 5.67 -16.35
C ASP A 94 -2.57 5.72 -17.86
N PRO A 95 -3.26 4.90 -18.69
CA PRO A 95 -3.06 4.90 -20.14
C PRO A 95 -3.52 6.18 -20.82
N THR A 96 -4.43 6.95 -20.20
CA THR A 96 -4.98 8.19 -20.79
C THR A 96 -3.94 9.30 -20.77
N THR A 97 -3.27 9.47 -19.62
CA THR A 97 -2.23 10.49 -19.42
C THR A 97 -0.82 9.94 -19.64
N ARG A 98 -0.68 8.63 -19.85
CA ARG A 98 0.61 7.92 -19.95
C ARG A 98 1.51 8.19 -18.75
N THR A 99 0.92 8.27 -17.56
CA THR A 99 1.65 8.56 -16.31
C THR A 99 1.77 7.32 -15.43
N VAL A 100 2.85 7.26 -14.67
CA VAL A 100 2.99 6.35 -13.53
C VAL A 100 2.94 7.17 -12.26
N GLN A 101 2.03 6.79 -11.37
CA GLN A 101 1.79 7.43 -10.09
C GLN A 101 1.88 6.37 -8.98
N LEU A 102 2.42 6.73 -7.81
CA LEU A 102 2.30 5.90 -6.61
C LEU A 102 1.00 6.24 -5.91
N TYR A 103 0.28 5.24 -5.42
CA TYR A 103 -1.00 5.42 -4.74
C TYR A 103 -1.02 4.74 -3.37
N SER A 104 -1.76 5.36 -2.45
CA SER A 104 -2.17 4.81 -1.17
C SER A 104 -3.62 5.21 -0.88
N ARG A 105 -4.43 4.29 -0.35
CA ARG A 105 -5.86 4.53 -0.06
C ARG A 105 -6.29 3.92 1.26
N LEU A 106 -7.06 4.68 2.04
CA LEU A 106 -7.69 4.19 3.27
C LEU A 106 -9.13 4.68 3.39
N TRP A 107 -10.00 3.78 3.85
CA TRP A 107 -11.34 4.11 4.32
C TRP A 107 -11.29 4.56 5.77
N LEU A 108 -11.68 5.81 6.03
CA LEU A 108 -11.64 6.42 7.34
C LEU A 108 -13.05 6.61 7.85
N HIS A 109 -13.33 6.05 9.03
CA HIS A 109 -14.49 6.35 9.84
C HIS A 109 -14.07 7.20 11.04
N GLU A 110 -15.03 7.70 11.82
CA GLU A 110 -14.73 8.50 13.01
C GLU A 110 -13.81 7.75 13.99
N ASP A 111 -14.07 6.45 14.19
CA ASP A 111 -13.31 5.59 15.10
C ASP A 111 -11.92 5.17 14.57
N THR A 112 -11.76 5.09 13.25
CA THR A 112 -10.49 4.65 12.64
C THR A 112 -9.56 5.81 12.29
N ARG A 113 -10.12 7.02 12.09
CA ARG A 113 -9.36 8.23 11.73
C ARG A 113 -8.15 8.49 12.64
N PRO A 114 -8.22 8.40 13.98
CA PRO A 114 -7.11 8.76 14.85
C PRO A 114 -5.84 7.94 14.60
N TRP A 115 -5.98 6.66 14.23
CA TRP A 115 -4.83 5.78 14.00
C TRP A 115 -4.48 5.63 12.52
N MET A 116 -5.44 5.78 11.60
CA MET A 116 -5.19 5.73 10.15
C MET A 116 -4.59 7.01 9.59
N THR A 117 -4.94 8.18 10.12
CA THR A 117 -4.40 9.46 9.63
C THR A 117 -2.86 9.52 9.76
N PRO A 118 -2.24 9.08 10.87
CA PRO A 118 -0.80 8.90 10.94
C PRO A 118 -0.21 7.93 9.91
N LEU A 119 -0.94 6.89 9.51
CA LEU A 119 -0.48 5.97 8.44
C LEU A 119 -0.51 6.65 7.07
N LEU A 120 -1.54 7.45 6.76
CA LEU A 120 -1.58 8.25 5.53
C LEU A 120 -0.41 9.23 5.45
N ARG A 121 -0.03 9.85 6.57
CA ARG A 121 1.16 10.70 6.64
C ARG A 121 2.41 9.92 6.21
N TRP A 122 2.62 8.72 6.75
CA TRP A 122 3.79 7.92 6.39
C TRP A 122 3.74 7.45 4.94
N ALA A 123 2.58 7.05 4.44
CA ALA A 123 2.39 6.73 3.04
C ALA A 123 2.78 7.92 2.13
N ALA A 124 2.30 9.13 2.43
CA ALA A 124 2.65 10.35 1.71
C ALA A 124 4.15 10.63 1.68
N LEU A 125 4.82 10.54 2.83
CA LEU A 125 6.26 10.80 2.92
C LEU A 125 7.10 9.71 2.25
N LEU A 126 6.68 8.45 2.33
CA LEU A 126 7.36 7.33 1.66
C LEU A 126 7.21 7.41 0.15
N GLN A 127 6.03 7.75 -0.38
CA GLN A 127 5.82 7.94 -1.82
C GLN A 127 6.77 9.00 -2.40
N LEU A 128 6.92 10.15 -1.73
CA LEU A 128 7.86 11.19 -2.17
C LEU A 128 9.31 10.69 -2.19
N SER A 129 9.72 9.94 -1.16
CA SER A 129 11.07 9.38 -1.10
C SER A 129 11.29 8.28 -2.15
N GLU A 130 10.29 7.46 -2.43
CA GLU A 130 10.33 6.47 -3.51
C GLU A 130 10.43 7.13 -4.87
N ALA A 131 9.61 8.15 -5.15
CA ALA A 131 9.67 8.93 -6.38
C ALA A 131 11.07 9.54 -6.57
N GLN A 132 11.60 10.22 -5.54
CA GLN A 132 12.93 10.82 -5.59
C GLN A 132 14.04 9.80 -5.89
N ARG A 133 13.96 8.60 -5.30
CA ARG A 133 15.01 7.58 -5.42
C ARG A 133 14.90 6.78 -6.71
N ARG A 134 13.69 6.48 -7.17
CA ARG A 134 13.43 5.53 -8.26
C ARG A 134 13.10 6.18 -9.59
N ALA A 135 12.51 7.38 -9.62
CA ALA A 135 12.15 8.03 -10.87
C ALA A 135 13.36 8.25 -11.81
N PRO A 136 14.56 8.68 -11.36
CA PRO A 136 15.69 8.85 -12.26
C PRO A 136 16.19 7.55 -12.91
N GLU A 137 16.24 6.47 -12.12
CA GLU A 137 16.60 5.13 -12.58
C GLU A 137 15.59 4.61 -13.60
N LEU A 138 14.30 4.72 -13.29
CA LEU A 138 13.21 4.31 -14.19
C LEU A 138 13.14 5.16 -15.46
N ALA A 139 13.29 6.48 -15.34
CA ALA A 139 13.30 7.40 -16.49
C ALA A 139 14.40 7.03 -17.49
N THR A 140 15.59 6.72 -16.97
CA THR A 140 16.73 6.27 -17.77
C THR A 140 16.46 4.92 -18.43
N LEU A 141 15.99 3.93 -17.66
CA LEU A 141 15.75 2.57 -18.14
C LEU A 141 14.63 2.51 -19.19
N LEU A 142 13.61 3.35 -19.04
CA LEU A 142 12.41 3.35 -19.88
C LEU A 142 12.43 4.41 -20.97
N HIS A 143 13.51 5.18 -21.08
CA HIS A 143 13.63 6.32 -22.01
C HIS A 143 12.42 7.26 -21.95
N THR A 144 12.01 7.61 -20.73
CA THR A 144 10.81 8.41 -20.44
C THR A 144 11.15 9.59 -19.53
N ASP A 145 10.21 10.51 -19.36
CA ASP A 145 10.38 11.67 -18.51
C ASP A 145 9.97 11.40 -17.06
N ILE A 146 10.71 12.01 -16.12
CA ILE A 146 10.23 12.22 -14.76
C ILE A 146 9.02 13.17 -14.81
N ALA A 147 7.99 12.91 -14.01
CA ALA A 147 6.83 13.78 -13.88
C ALA A 147 7.14 15.06 -13.06
N ALA A 148 8.21 15.76 -13.43
CA ALA A 148 8.68 16.95 -12.73
C ALA A 148 7.70 18.12 -12.94
N SER A 149 7.21 18.68 -11.85
CA SER A 149 6.30 19.83 -11.86
C SER A 149 6.45 20.66 -10.57
N GLY A 150 5.90 21.87 -10.60
CA GLY A 150 5.75 22.71 -9.42
C GLY A 150 4.41 23.43 -9.45
N PRO A 151 4.05 24.19 -8.39
CA PRO A 151 2.78 24.88 -8.35
C PRO A 151 2.61 25.81 -9.57
N PRO A 152 1.43 25.82 -10.22
CA PRO A 152 1.07 26.77 -11.27
C PRO A 152 1.52 28.20 -10.94
N ALA A 153 2.11 28.87 -11.93
CA ALA A 153 2.72 30.21 -11.84
C ALA A 153 3.98 30.35 -10.96
N ARG A 154 4.34 29.36 -10.13
CA ARG A 154 5.58 29.39 -9.30
C ARG A 154 6.70 28.54 -9.87
N GLY A 155 6.37 27.54 -10.68
CA GLY A 155 7.35 26.63 -11.27
C GLY A 155 8.00 25.72 -10.23
N LEU A 156 9.11 25.08 -10.59
CA LEU A 156 9.83 24.16 -9.71
C LEU A 156 10.38 24.89 -8.48
N ARG A 157 10.31 24.21 -7.33
CA ARG A 157 10.89 24.71 -6.09
C ARG A 157 12.42 24.75 -6.22
N PRO A 158 13.10 25.86 -5.85
CA PRO A 158 14.56 25.93 -5.93
C PRO A 158 15.26 25.07 -4.88
N THR A 159 14.65 24.94 -3.70
CA THR A 159 15.16 24.14 -2.58
C THR A 159 14.06 23.18 -2.13
N PRO A 160 14.31 21.87 -2.09
CA PRO A 160 13.33 20.91 -1.58
C PRO A 160 12.94 21.22 -0.13
N ASP A 161 11.69 20.92 0.21
CA ASP A 161 11.17 20.98 1.56
C ASP A 161 11.97 20.03 2.49
N GLU A 162 12.17 20.43 3.75
CA GLU A 162 12.90 19.65 4.75
C GLU A 162 12.33 18.23 4.96
N ARG A 163 11.04 18.04 4.66
CA ARG A 163 10.35 16.75 4.71
C ARG A 163 10.93 15.73 3.71
N MET A 164 11.61 16.18 2.65
CA MET A 164 12.32 15.28 1.75
C MET A 164 13.49 14.56 2.44
N ALA A 165 14.03 15.14 3.51
CA ALA A 165 15.09 14.52 4.30
C ALA A 165 14.55 13.53 5.38
N ILE A 166 13.26 13.18 5.37
CA ILE A 166 12.65 12.35 6.42
C ILE A 166 13.25 10.94 6.50
N VAL A 167 13.63 10.34 5.37
CA VAL A 167 14.21 8.99 5.37
C VAL A 167 15.55 8.96 6.10
N PRO A 168 16.57 9.74 5.69
CA PRO A 168 17.85 9.73 6.40
C PRO A 168 17.76 10.30 7.82
N ARG A 169 16.86 11.26 8.10
CA ARG A 169 16.77 11.91 9.43
C ARG A 169 15.95 11.12 10.47
N LEU A 170 14.95 10.37 10.03
CA LEU A 170 14.00 9.72 10.95
C LEU A 170 13.79 8.23 10.63
N ILE A 171 13.47 7.87 9.38
CA ILE A 171 13.10 6.48 9.07
C ILE A 171 14.28 5.53 9.19
N ALA A 172 15.43 5.85 8.57
CA ALA A 172 16.61 4.99 8.60
C ALA A 172 17.19 4.80 10.02
N PRO A 173 17.31 5.85 10.87
CA PRO A 173 17.70 5.65 12.28
C PRO A 173 16.76 4.71 13.05
N HIS A 174 15.44 4.83 12.84
CA HIS A 174 14.48 3.92 13.46
C HIS A 174 14.54 2.50 12.86
N GLY A 175 14.82 2.37 11.56
CA GLY A 175 15.01 1.09 10.89
C GLY A 175 16.29 0.37 11.28
N ALA A 176 17.30 1.07 11.79
CA ALA A 176 18.52 0.45 12.34
C ALA A 176 18.27 -0.24 13.69
N GLN A 177 17.16 0.06 14.37
CA GLN A 177 16.73 -0.62 15.59
C GLN A 177 15.96 -1.90 15.26
N PRO A 178 15.86 -2.88 16.19
CA PRO A 178 14.98 -4.04 16.01
C PRO A 178 13.54 -3.63 15.68
N SER A 179 12.77 -4.53 15.08
CA SER A 179 11.36 -4.27 14.79
C SER A 179 10.59 -3.88 16.05
N ARG A 180 9.70 -2.90 15.89
CA ARG A 180 8.86 -2.38 16.98
C ARG A 180 7.70 -3.31 17.33
N TRP A 181 7.34 -4.24 16.44
CA TRP A 181 6.35 -5.28 16.72
C TRP A 181 7.02 -6.42 17.46
N SER A 182 6.67 -6.59 18.72
CA SER A 182 7.28 -7.59 19.58
C SER A 182 6.75 -9.00 19.29
N ALA A 183 7.55 -10.02 19.62
CA ALA A 183 7.10 -11.41 19.54
C ALA A 183 5.80 -11.68 20.33
N ALA A 184 5.64 -11.00 21.48
CA ALA A 184 4.43 -11.10 22.28
C ALA A 184 3.18 -10.59 21.54
N GLU A 185 3.30 -9.54 20.73
CA GLU A 185 2.19 -9.03 19.91
C GLU A 185 1.80 -10.01 18.79
N PHE A 186 2.78 -10.69 18.19
CA PHE A 186 2.51 -11.75 17.21
C PHE A 186 1.77 -12.92 17.87
N THR A 187 2.24 -13.39 19.03
CA THR A 187 1.57 -14.45 19.80
C THR A 187 0.14 -14.05 20.18
N ASP A 188 -0.05 -12.86 20.78
CA ASP A 188 -1.37 -12.36 21.18
C ASP A 188 -2.31 -12.26 19.97
N THR A 189 -1.80 -11.79 18.83
CA THR A 189 -2.58 -11.71 17.59
C THR A 189 -3.06 -13.09 17.16
N VAL A 190 -2.15 -14.07 17.11
CA VAL A 190 -2.47 -15.43 16.67
C VAL A 190 -3.50 -16.08 17.58
N GLU A 191 -3.25 -16.07 18.88
CA GLU A 191 -4.10 -16.73 19.88
C GLU A 191 -5.52 -16.16 19.94
N ARG A 192 -5.65 -14.84 19.78
CA ARG A 192 -6.94 -14.15 19.97
C ARG A 192 -7.77 -14.00 18.69
N PHE A 193 -7.12 -13.89 17.53
CA PHE A 193 -7.82 -13.47 16.30
C PHE A 193 -7.71 -14.48 15.15
N LEU A 194 -6.62 -15.24 15.05
CA LEU A 194 -6.33 -16.04 13.85
C LEU A 194 -6.72 -17.52 13.99
N GLN A 195 -7.07 -18.00 15.20
CA GLN A 195 -7.53 -19.39 15.44
C GLN A 195 -9.02 -19.61 15.12
N GLN A 196 -9.60 -18.75 14.27
CA GLN A 196 -11.02 -18.78 13.89
C GLN A 196 -11.21 -18.21 12.48
N PRO A 197 -12.37 -18.47 11.84
CA PRO A 197 -12.70 -17.83 10.57
C PRO A 197 -12.51 -16.30 10.64
N PRO A 198 -12.01 -15.66 9.56
CA PRO A 198 -11.86 -16.22 8.21
C PRO A 198 -10.58 -17.05 7.94
N ALA A 199 -9.74 -17.31 8.93
CA ALA A 199 -8.57 -18.17 8.74
C ALA A 199 -8.98 -19.64 8.49
N VAL A 200 -8.33 -20.29 7.53
CA VAL A 200 -8.36 -21.76 7.36
C VAL A 200 -7.38 -22.42 8.34
N LEU A 201 -6.17 -21.86 8.42
CA LEU A 201 -5.11 -22.27 9.31
C LEU A 201 -4.22 -21.06 9.62
N ALA A 202 -3.77 -20.94 10.85
CA ALA A 202 -2.80 -19.92 11.22
C ALA A 202 -1.78 -20.46 12.23
N THR A 203 -0.53 -20.07 12.02
CA THR A 203 0.61 -20.44 12.87
C THR A 203 1.43 -19.21 13.20
N GLY A 204 1.86 -19.08 14.45
CA GLY A 204 2.74 -18.03 14.92
C GLY A 204 4.03 -18.57 15.52
N GLY A 205 5.07 -17.75 15.51
CA GLY A 205 6.33 -18.05 16.19
C GLY A 205 7.32 -16.91 16.09
N GLY A 206 7.98 -16.58 17.20
CA GLY A 206 8.98 -15.51 17.23
C GLY A 206 8.41 -14.18 16.76
N ALA A 207 9.06 -13.56 15.76
CA ALA A 207 8.69 -12.26 15.21
C ALA A 207 7.76 -12.37 13.99
N GLY A 208 6.87 -13.36 13.93
CA GLY A 208 5.97 -13.48 12.78
C GLY A 208 4.79 -14.42 12.95
N PHE A 209 3.84 -14.30 12.03
CA PHE A 209 2.79 -15.29 11.81
C PHE A 209 2.60 -15.57 10.32
N THR A 210 1.96 -16.71 10.06
CA THR A 210 1.48 -17.13 8.74
C THR A 210 0.01 -17.53 8.88
N VAL A 211 -0.82 -17.16 7.90
CA VAL A 211 -2.24 -17.48 7.86
C VAL A 211 -2.70 -17.81 6.45
N GLU A 212 -3.50 -18.86 6.33
CA GLU A 212 -4.14 -19.28 5.09
C GLU A 212 -5.59 -18.78 5.03
N PHE A 213 -5.98 -18.23 3.88
CA PHE A 213 -7.35 -17.83 3.58
C PHE A 213 -7.90 -18.60 2.39
N PRO A 214 -9.21 -18.89 2.32
CA PRO A 214 -9.79 -19.59 1.18
C PRO A 214 -9.58 -18.82 -0.13
N PHE A 215 -9.21 -19.54 -1.19
CA PHE A 215 -9.02 -19.00 -2.54
C PHE A 215 -9.42 -20.03 -3.59
N GLY A 216 -10.71 -20.05 -3.94
CA GLY A 216 -11.28 -21.12 -4.75
C GLY A 216 -11.12 -22.50 -4.08
N ASP A 217 -10.57 -23.45 -4.83
CA ASP A 217 -10.23 -24.80 -4.34
C ASP A 217 -8.88 -24.86 -3.61
N GLN A 218 -8.20 -23.73 -3.46
CA GLN A 218 -6.89 -23.61 -2.81
C GLN A 218 -6.94 -22.58 -1.67
N THR A 219 -5.78 -22.24 -1.13
CA THR A 219 -5.63 -21.18 -0.13
C THR A 219 -4.62 -20.14 -0.62
N SER A 220 -4.87 -18.87 -0.27
CA SER A 220 -3.85 -17.82 -0.31
C SER A 220 -3.10 -17.79 1.01
N LEU A 221 -1.81 -17.45 0.98
CA LEU A 221 -0.92 -17.47 2.14
C LEU A 221 -0.49 -16.05 2.50
N CYS A 222 -0.86 -15.57 3.68
CA CYS A 222 -0.41 -14.28 4.20
C CYS A 222 0.62 -14.46 5.31
N GLN A 223 1.72 -13.72 5.23
CA GLN A 223 2.82 -13.73 6.19
C GLN A 223 3.07 -12.30 6.68
N ALA A 224 3.14 -12.15 8.00
CA ALA A 224 3.55 -10.91 8.66
C ALA A 224 4.84 -11.18 9.43
N LEU A 225 5.92 -10.49 9.07
CA LEU A 225 7.29 -10.78 9.52
C LEU A 225 7.96 -9.50 10.05
N GLY A 226 8.41 -9.54 11.30
CA GLY A 226 9.15 -8.47 11.97
C GLY A 226 10.68 -8.60 11.84
N ASP A 227 11.18 -9.65 11.22
CA ASP A 227 12.61 -9.95 11.07
C ASP A 227 13.11 -9.83 9.62
N GLN A 228 12.25 -9.42 8.69
CA GLN A 228 12.61 -9.17 7.30
C GLN A 228 12.77 -7.66 7.04
N PRO A 229 14.00 -7.13 6.98
CA PRO A 229 14.24 -5.70 6.77
C PRO A 229 13.94 -5.28 5.33
N HIS A 230 13.42 -4.06 5.18
CA HIS A 230 13.30 -3.41 3.89
C HIS A 230 14.66 -2.86 3.43
N PRO A 231 15.08 -3.09 2.16
CA PRO A 231 16.39 -2.67 1.67
C PRO A 231 16.69 -1.17 1.86
N SER A 232 15.68 -0.32 1.74
CA SER A 232 15.83 1.14 1.85
C SER A 232 15.50 1.70 3.24
N TYR A 233 14.77 0.96 4.08
CA TYR A 233 14.17 1.52 5.30
C TYR A 233 14.55 0.77 6.58
N GLY A 234 15.30 -0.34 6.47
CA GLY A 234 15.72 -1.14 7.61
C GLY A 234 14.60 -2.00 8.19
N ASN A 235 14.64 -2.26 9.48
CA ASN A 235 13.67 -3.09 10.19
C ASN A 235 12.30 -2.41 10.32
N GLY A 236 11.27 -3.25 10.36
CA GLY A 236 9.87 -2.86 10.44
C GLY A 236 8.98 -4.09 10.44
N LEU A 237 7.80 -3.97 9.84
CA LEU A 237 6.89 -5.07 9.61
C LEU A 237 6.71 -5.28 8.10
N PHE A 238 7.17 -6.43 7.62
CA PHE A 238 6.97 -6.89 6.26
C PHE A 238 5.69 -7.73 6.17
N LEU A 239 4.88 -7.48 5.15
CA LEU A 239 3.67 -8.21 4.86
C LEU A 239 3.75 -8.76 3.43
N LEU A 240 3.58 -10.07 3.29
CA LEU A 240 3.54 -10.76 2.01
C LEU A 240 2.29 -11.63 1.96
N GLN A 241 1.45 -11.43 0.95
CA GLN A 241 0.32 -12.30 0.68
C GLN A 241 0.45 -12.93 -0.70
N SER A 242 0.56 -14.25 -0.76
CA SER A 242 0.76 -15.02 -1.99
C SER A 242 -0.54 -15.67 -2.43
N PHE A 243 -0.86 -15.56 -3.71
CA PHE A 243 -2.10 -16.09 -4.30
C PHE A 243 -1.78 -17.24 -5.26
N PRO A 244 -2.54 -18.35 -5.21
CA PRO A 244 -2.29 -19.53 -6.03
C PRO A 244 -2.83 -19.33 -7.46
N ILE A 245 -2.24 -18.39 -8.19
CA ILE A 245 -2.61 -18.03 -9.56
C ILE A 245 -1.48 -18.42 -10.51
N ASP A 246 -1.79 -19.28 -11.47
CA ASP A 246 -0.91 -19.58 -12.60
C ASP A 246 -1.24 -18.64 -13.77
N ALA A 247 -0.32 -17.71 -14.05
CA ALA A 247 -0.47 -16.76 -15.15
C ALA A 247 -0.07 -17.35 -16.52
N GLN A 248 0.34 -18.62 -16.59
CA GLN A 248 0.91 -19.34 -17.75
C GLN A 248 2.23 -18.78 -18.30
N THR A 249 2.41 -17.46 -18.29
CA THR A 249 3.61 -16.77 -18.73
C THR A 249 3.95 -15.62 -17.78
N GLU A 250 5.23 -15.26 -17.70
CA GLU A 250 5.68 -14.13 -16.90
C GLU A 250 5.04 -12.81 -17.36
N ALA A 251 4.96 -12.57 -18.67
CA ALA A 251 4.35 -11.36 -19.22
C ALA A 251 2.87 -11.19 -18.82
N ALA A 252 2.11 -12.30 -18.81
CA ALA A 252 0.73 -12.29 -18.34
C ALA A 252 0.64 -12.02 -16.83
N GLY A 253 1.54 -12.58 -16.02
CA GLY A 253 1.60 -12.34 -14.58
C GLY A 253 1.95 -10.90 -14.24
N LEU A 254 2.95 -10.32 -14.90
CA LEU A 254 3.33 -8.92 -14.77
C LEU A 254 2.17 -7.97 -15.13
N ARG A 255 1.43 -8.29 -16.20
CA ARG A 255 0.25 -7.53 -16.59
C ARG A 255 -0.85 -7.63 -15.53
N LEU A 256 -1.15 -8.83 -15.05
CA LEU A 256 -2.17 -9.06 -14.02
C LEU A 256 -1.85 -8.26 -12.74
N ALA A 257 -0.61 -8.30 -12.26
CA ALA A 257 -0.21 -7.57 -11.06
C ALA A 257 -0.41 -6.05 -11.22
N LEU A 258 -0.04 -5.48 -12.35
CA LEU A 258 -0.21 -4.05 -12.61
C LEU A 258 -1.70 -3.67 -12.79
N ASP A 259 -2.48 -4.53 -13.44
CA ASP A 259 -3.93 -4.36 -13.58
C ASP A 259 -4.63 -4.39 -12.21
N LEU A 260 -4.20 -5.27 -11.30
CA LEU A 260 -4.73 -5.35 -9.93
C LEU A 260 -4.36 -4.14 -9.08
N ASN A 261 -3.14 -3.58 -9.24
CA ASN A 261 -2.83 -2.29 -8.63
C ASN A 261 -3.82 -1.23 -9.10
N ARG A 262 -4.04 -1.09 -10.42
CA ARG A 262 -5.01 -0.12 -10.94
C ARG A 262 -6.40 -0.33 -10.33
N VAL A 263 -6.89 -1.56 -10.27
CA VAL A 263 -8.20 -1.90 -9.67
C VAL A 263 -8.28 -1.47 -8.21
N GLU A 264 -7.28 -1.80 -7.38
CA GLU A 264 -7.21 -1.41 -5.96
C GLU A 264 -7.32 0.13 -5.78
N PHE A 265 -6.94 0.90 -6.79
CA PHE A 265 -6.92 2.36 -6.77
C PHE A 265 -8.06 3.03 -7.56
N THR A 266 -8.85 2.28 -8.35
CA THR A 266 -10.02 2.79 -9.08
C THR A 266 -11.37 2.25 -8.60
N GLU A 267 -11.37 1.14 -7.86
CA GLU A 267 -12.58 0.52 -7.26
C GLU A 267 -12.50 0.64 -5.73
N PRO A 268 -13.59 0.48 -4.96
CA PRO A 268 -13.49 0.42 -3.49
C PRO A 268 -12.47 -0.66 -3.06
N PRO A 269 -11.43 -0.33 -2.27
CA PRO A 269 -10.38 -1.29 -1.97
C PRO A 269 -10.88 -2.42 -1.07
N ALA A 270 -10.41 -3.64 -1.35
CA ALA A 270 -10.61 -4.78 -0.47
C ALA A 270 -9.61 -4.71 0.70
N GLY A 271 -9.99 -3.97 1.76
CA GLY A 271 -9.14 -3.69 2.91
C GLY A 271 -8.33 -2.39 2.74
N TYR A 272 -7.04 -2.41 3.08
CA TYR A 272 -6.17 -1.23 3.01
C TYR A 272 -5.38 -1.20 1.71
N GLY A 273 -5.47 -0.10 0.96
CA GLY A 273 -4.64 0.17 -0.21
C GLY A 273 -3.26 0.69 0.20
N LEU A 274 -2.54 -0.06 1.03
CA LEU A 274 -1.20 0.29 1.54
C LEU A 274 -0.17 -0.74 1.09
N GLY A 275 0.07 -0.86 -0.20
CA GLY A 275 1.03 -1.81 -0.77
C GLY A 275 0.86 -1.96 -2.28
N SER A 276 1.41 -3.04 -2.84
CA SER A 276 1.35 -3.32 -4.27
C SER A 276 1.20 -4.80 -4.53
N TYR A 277 0.43 -5.16 -5.55
CA TYR A 277 0.57 -6.44 -6.22
C TYR A 277 1.88 -6.47 -7.01
N CYS A 278 2.55 -7.62 -7.04
CA CYS A 278 3.70 -7.91 -7.89
C CYS A 278 3.63 -9.37 -8.38
N TYR A 279 4.35 -9.68 -9.45
CA TYR A 279 4.51 -11.04 -9.94
C TYR A 279 5.98 -11.43 -9.85
N GLN A 280 6.29 -12.42 -9.02
CA GLN A 280 7.64 -12.90 -8.76
C GLN A 280 7.61 -14.41 -8.48
N HIS A 281 8.70 -15.13 -8.76
CA HIS A 281 8.80 -16.57 -8.49
C HIS A 281 7.61 -17.39 -9.01
N HIS A 282 7.07 -17.00 -10.18
CA HIS A 282 5.88 -17.59 -10.80
C HIS A 282 4.56 -17.46 -10.01
N GLY A 283 4.52 -16.58 -9.00
CA GLY A 283 3.33 -16.31 -8.19
C GLY A 283 2.91 -14.83 -8.23
N LEU A 284 1.62 -14.60 -8.04
CA LEU A 284 1.09 -13.28 -7.72
C LEU A 284 1.22 -13.06 -6.21
N HIS A 285 1.76 -11.91 -5.83
CA HIS A 285 1.90 -11.50 -4.44
C HIS A 285 1.34 -10.11 -4.22
N PHE A 286 0.82 -9.84 -3.03
CA PHE A 286 0.66 -8.49 -2.50
C PHE A 286 1.75 -8.24 -1.47
N VAL A 287 2.49 -7.16 -1.64
CA VAL A 287 3.64 -6.78 -0.80
C VAL A 287 3.34 -5.45 -0.12
N SER A 288 3.68 -5.37 1.16
CA SER A 288 3.69 -4.12 1.90
C SER A 288 4.79 -4.12 2.97
N PHE A 289 5.29 -2.94 3.29
CA PHE A 289 6.21 -2.73 4.39
C PHE A 289 5.80 -1.52 5.24
N PHE A 290 5.74 -1.74 6.55
CA PHE A 290 5.48 -0.71 7.55
C PHE A 290 6.79 -0.42 8.30
N PRO A 291 7.41 0.76 8.12
CA PRO A 291 8.62 1.09 8.85
C PRO A 291 8.35 1.19 10.36
N ASN A 292 9.38 1.02 11.18
CA ASN A 292 9.29 1.14 12.64
C ASN A 292 8.58 2.44 13.13
N ILE A 293 8.71 3.54 12.40
CA ILE A 293 8.05 4.81 12.74
C ILE A 293 6.52 4.77 12.56
N ALA A 294 6.02 3.84 11.75
CA ALA A 294 4.60 3.58 11.55
C ALA A 294 4.01 2.63 12.60
N TYR A 295 4.81 2.17 13.58
CA TYR A 295 4.35 1.28 14.64
C TYR A 295 3.14 1.83 15.39
N ARG A 296 2.16 0.94 15.57
CA ARG A 296 0.98 1.12 16.42
C ARG A 296 0.61 -0.21 17.05
N ALA A 297 0.37 -0.17 18.36
CA ALA A 297 -0.18 -1.32 19.08
C ALA A 297 -1.56 -1.67 18.50
N GLY A 298 -1.82 -2.97 18.31
CA GLY A 298 -3.07 -3.45 17.72
C GLY A 298 -3.18 -3.32 16.20
N LEU A 299 -2.12 -2.94 15.50
CA LEU A 299 -2.14 -2.90 14.02
C LEU A 299 -2.18 -4.30 13.40
N LEU A 300 -1.53 -5.30 14.00
CA LEU A 300 -1.44 -6.66 13.45
C LEU A 300 -2.82 -7.31 13.18
N PRO A 301 -3.80 -7.28 14.12
CA PRO A 301 -5.16 -7.76 13.83
C PRO A 301 -5.83 -7.03 12.67
N ASN A 302 -5.62 -5.71 12.54
CA ASN A 302 -6.20 -4.93 11.45
C ASN A 302 -5.60 -5.33 10.08
N LEU A 303 -4.30 -5.61 10.03
CA LEU A 303 -3.64 -6.11 8.82
C LEU A 303 -4.09 -7.53 8.46
N TYR A 304 -4.33 -8.37 9.46
CA TYR A 304 -4.93 -9.70 9.28
C TYR A 304 -6.31 -9.59 8.60
N TYR A 305 -7.22 -8.78 9.14
CA TYR A 305 -8.55 -8.61 8.54
C TYR A 305 -8.49 -7.95 7.16
N ALA A 306 -7.56 -7.02 6.93
CA ALA A 306 -7.35 -6.45 5.59
C ALA A 306 -6.87 -7.51 4.58
N ALA A 307 -5.95 -8.40 4.98
CA ALA A 307 -5.50 -9.52 4.13
C ALA A 307 -6.61 -10.54 3.86
N ALA A 308 -7.50 -10.78 4.84
CA ALA A 308 -8.68 -11.61 4.67
C ALA A 308 -9.65 -11.02 3.63
N GLN A 309 -9.98 -9.73 3.74
CA GLN A 309 -10.85 -9.06 2.76
C GLN A 309 -10.24 -9.09 1.35
N ARG A 310 -8.92 -8.87 1.24
CA ARG A 310 -8.18 -8.98 -0.03
C ARG A 310 -8.26 -10.38 -0.62
N ALA A 311 -8.08 -11.42 0.20
CA ALA A 311 -8.19 -12.82 -0.24
C ALA A 311 -9.58 -13.13 -0.77
N ARG A 312 -10.63 -12.68 -0.08
CA ARG A 312 -12.03 -12.87 -0.50
C ARG A 312 -12.32 -12.18 -1.82
N ASP A 313 -11.98 -10.89 -1.94
CA ASP A 313 -12.23 -10.12 -3.17
C ASP A 313 -11.54 -10.76 -4.39
N LEU A 314 -10.27 -11.13 -4.25
CA LEU A 314 -9.53 -11.77 -5.33
C LEU A 314 -10.05 -13.17 -5.65
N ALA A 315 -10.47 -13.94 -4.64
CA ALA A 315 -11.10 -15.23 -4.88
C ALA A 315 -12.37 -15.07 -5.73
N VAL A 316 -13.26 -14.14 -5.38
CA VAL A 316 -14.46 -13.84 -6.16
C VAL A 316 -14.08 -13.36 -7.57
N ARG A 317 -13.16 -12.40 -7.67
CA ARG A 317 -12.78 -11.78 -8.95
C ARG A 317 -12.11 -12.75 -9.92
N LEU A 318 -11.26 -13.64 -9.43
CA LEU A 318 -10.41 -14.47 -10.28
C LEU A 318 -10.88 -15.92 -10.39
N THR A 319 -11.65 -16.42 -9.41
CA THR A 319 -12.17 -17.79 -9.43
C THR A 319 -13.70 -17.85 -9.54
N GLY A 320 -14.40 -16.74 -9.31
CA GLY A 320 -15.87 -16.70 -9.26
C GLY A 320 -16.46 -17.31 -7.99
N GLN A 321 -15.63 -17.72 -7.02
CA GLN A 321 -16.08 -18.37 -5.79
C GLN A 321 -15.97 -17.41 -4.61
N ASP A 322 -17.10 -17.15 -3.94
CA ASP A 322 -17.12 -16.47 -2.64
C ASP A 322 -16.97 -17.48 -1.49
N TRP A 323 -16.64 -16.99 -0.31
CA TRP A 323 -16.47 -17.81 0.88
C TRP A 323 -17.81 -18.32 1.41
N THR A 324 -17.84 -19.61 1.74
CA THR A 324 -18.92 -20.29 2.44
C THR A 324 -18.42 -20.82 3.79
N PRO A 325 -19.29 -21.25 4.71
CA PRO A 325 -18.84 -21.89 5.97
C PRO A 325 -17.87 -23.06 5.75
N GLU A 326 -18.06 -23.85 4.68
CA GLU A 326 -17.18 -24.97 4.32
C GLU A 326 -15.81 -24.52 3.82
N SER A 327 -15.66 -23.24 3.44
CA SER A 327 -14.40 -22.69 2.93
C SER A 327 -13.32 -22.61 4.00
N PHE A 328 -13.70 -22.57 5.28
CA PHE A 328 -12.78 -22.47 6.42
C PHE A 328 -12.38 -23.83 6.99
N ALA A 329 -12.78 -24.94 6.36
CA ALA A 329 -12.45 -26.28 6.83
C ALA A 329 -10.94 -26.55 6.72
N LEU A 330 -10.32 -27.08 7.79
CA LEU A 330 -8.88 -27.38 7.85
C LEU A 330 -8.41 -28.30 6.71
N ALA A 331 -9.28 -29.19 6.20
CA ALA A 331 -9.00 -30.05 5.06
C ALA A 331 -8.65 -29.29 3.76
N ARG A 332 -8.99 -27.99 3.67
CA ARG A 332 -8.61 -27.12 2.54
C ARG A 332 -7.22 -26.52 2.67
N SER A 333 -6.60 -26.60 3.85
CA SER A 333 -5.25 -26.05 4.06
C SER A 333 -4.20 -26.75 3.21
N GLY A 334 -3.06 -26.10 2.99
CA GLY A 334 -1.90 -26.72 2.34
C GLY A 334 -1.37 -27.96 3.09
N VAL A 335 -1.68 -28.09 4.39
CA VAL A 335 -1.29 -29.24 5.22
C VAL A 335 -2.34 -30.37 5.17
N GLY A 336 -3.60 -30.05 4.87
CA GLY A 336 -4.71 -31.00 4.81
C GLY A 336 -4.90 -31.71 3.46
N ARG A 337 -4.20 -31.25 2.41
CA ARG A 337 -4.18 -31.84 1.06
C ARG A 337 -3.00 -32.79 0.89
#